data_AF-A0A520JSB7-F1
#
_entry.id   AF-A0A520JSB7-F1
#
_cell.length_a   1.000
_cell.length_b   1.000
_cell.length_c   1.000
_cell.angle_alpha   90.00
_cell.angle_beta   90.00
_cell.angle_gamma   90.00
#
_symmetry.space_group_name_H-M   'P 1'
#
loop_
_entity.id
_entity.type
_entity.pdbx_description
1 polymer ?
#
loop_
_entity_poly.entity_id
_entity_poly.type
_entity_poly.pdbx_seq_one_letter_code
_entity_poly.pdbx_strand_id
1 'polypeptide(L)' 'MLKGEEIAGIITIKNTGNAPAESITLVNSIPVGLELVSGEVENTYFEIKPGEMRELTALIKAKEAGNYTFN' A
#
# COMPACT_ATOMS: atom_id res chain seq x y z
N MET A 1 -0.58 9.64 -15.11
CA MET A 1 0.47 8.69 -15.56
C MET A 1 0.34 8.48 -17.05
N LEU A 2 1.46 8.33 -17.74
CA LEU A 2 1.54 7.90 -19.13
C LEU A 2 1.60 6.37 -19.20
N LYS A 3 1.17 5.79 -20.33
CA LYS A 3 1.26 4.34 -20.54
C LYS A 3 2.71 3.87 -20.41
N GLY A 4 2.93 2.83 -19.61
CA GLY A 4 4.21 2.23 -19.33
C GLY A 4 5.04 2.92 -18.25
N GLU A 5 4.60 4.08 -17.76
CA GLU A 5 5.25 4.79 -16.65
C GLU A 5 5.15 3.96 -15.36
N GLU A 6 6.26 3.90 -14.63
CA GLU A 6 6.39 3.20 -13.36
C GLU A 6 6.61 4.19 -12.22
N ILE A 7 5.93 3.98 -11.09
CA ILE A 7 6.05 4.80 -9.88
C ILE A 7 6.21 3.88 -8.68
N ALA A 8 7.15 4.22 -7.79
CA ALA A 8 7.29 3.57 -6.50
C ALA A 8 6.42 4.30 -5.45
N GLY A 9 5.58 3.54 -4.74
CA GLY A 9 4.77 4.02 -3.63
C GLY A 9 5.19 3.37 -2.31
N ILE A 10 4.98 4.11 -1.21
CA ILE A 10 5.18 3.63 0.16
C ILE A 10 3.84 3.76 0.89
N ILE A 11 3.40 2.66 1.52
CA ILE A 11 2.19 2.61 2.35
C ILE A 11 2.66 2.50 3.80
N THR A 12 2.31 3.48 4.62
CA THR A 12 2.70 3.52 6.03
C THR A 12 1.48 3.37 6.94
N ILE A 13 1.55 2.42 7.87
CA ILE A 13 0.56 2.25 8.95
C ILE A 13 1.24 2.57 10.27
N LYS A 14 0.57 3.35 11.12
CA LYS A 14 1.03 3.65 12.48
C LYS A 14 -0.07 3.37 13.49
N ASN A 15 0.26 2.63 14.55
CA ASN A 15 -0.63 2.57 15.71
C ASN A 15 -0.44 3.83 16.56
N THR A 16 -1.43 4.73 16.55
CA THR A 16 -1.45 5.97 17.34
C THR A 16 -2.12 5.82 18.70
N GLY A 17 -2.64 4.64 19.01
CA GLY A 17 -3.21 4.31 20.31
C GLY A 17 -2.16 4.07 21.38
N ASN A 18 -2.63 3.88 22.61
CA ASN A 18 -1.80 3.58 23.78
C ASN A 18 -1.78 2.08 24.15
N ALA A 19 -2.44 1.23 23.37
CA ALA A 19 -2.45 -0.23 23.51
C ALA A 19 -2.08 -0.90 22.16
N PRO A 20 -1.57 -2.14 22.17
CA PRO A 20 -1.30 -2.88 20.94
C PRO A 20 -2.55 -3.01 20.06
N ALA A 21 -2.38 -2.83 18.75
CA ALA A 21 -3.36 -3.23 17.76
C ALA A 21 -3.06 -4.68 17.40
N GLU A 22 -4.08 -5.54 17.43
CA GLU A 22 -3.93 -6.97 17.16
C GLU A 22 -4.77 -7.38 15.94
N SER A 23 -4.31 -8.42 15.22
CA SER A 23 -4.99 -8.99 14.05
C SER A 23 -5.35 -7.98 12.96
N ILE A 24 -4.35 -7.20 12.53
CA ILE A 24 -4.52 -6.16 11.50
C ILE A 24 -4.48 -6.81 10.12
N THR A 25 -5.44 -6.46 9.27
CA THR A 25 -5.41 -6.76 7.83
C THR A 25 -5.35 -5.44 7.05
N LEU A 26 -4.27 -5.23 6.30
CA LEU A 26 -4.14 -4.13 5.36
C LEU A 26 -4.56 -4.61 3.96
N VAL A 27 -5.47 -3.88 3.33
CA VAL A 27 -5.93 -4.16 1.97
C VAL A 27 -5.90 -2.86 1.17
N ASN A 28 -5.14 -2.82 0.07
CA ASN A 28 -5.19 -1.74 -0.91
C ASN A 28 -5.47 -2.28 -2.31
N SER A 29 -6.53 -1.78 -2.94
CA SER A 29 -6.89 -2.17 -4.30
C SER A 29 -6.05 -1.43 -5.34
N ILE A 30 -5.62 -2.15 -6.38
CA ILE A 30 -4.98 -1.54 -7.55
C ILE A 30 -6.05 -1.21 -8.59
N PRO A 31 -6.20 0.06 -9.00
CA PRO A 31 -7.13 0.46 -10.05
C PRO A 31 -6.93 -0.33 -11.36
N VAL A 32 -8.01 -0.57 -12.10
CA VAL A 32 -7.98 -1.39 -13.33
C VAL A 32 -7.00 -0.89 -14.41
N GLY A 33 -6.65 0.40 -14.43
CA GLY A 33 -5.67 0.98 -15.36
C GLY A 33 -4.22 0.84 -14.92
N LEU A 34 -3.96 0.24 -13.76
CA LEU A 34 -2.63 0.01 -13.19
C LEU A 34 -2.37 -1.49 -13.01
N GLU A 35 -1.10 -1.83 -12.79
CA GLU A 35 -0.65 -3.16 -12.41
C GLU A 35 0.48 -3.09 -11.38
N LEU A 36 0.56 -4.11 -10.50
CA LEU A 36 1.68 -4.28 -9.59
C LEU A 36 2.84 -4.93 -10.36
N VAL A 37 4.00 -4.29 -10.35
CA VAL A 37 5.23 -4.84 -10.93
C VAL A 37 6.01 -5.59 -9.87
N SER A 38 6.12 -5.03 -8.67
CA SER A 38 6.80 -5.64 -7.52
C SER A 38 6.36 -5.02 -6.20
N GLY A 39 6.68 -5.70 -5.10
CA GLY A 39 6.31 -5.28 -3.75
C GLY A 39 4.95 -5.82 -3.31
N GLU A 40 4.34 -5.17 -2.33
CA GLU A 40 3.11 -5.60 -1.68
C GLU A 40 2.14 -4.44 -1.48
N VAL A 41 0.85 -4.70 -1.66
CA VAL A 41 -0.24 -3.75 -1.40
C VAL A 41 -1.24 -4.29 -0.37
N GLU A 42 -1.04 -5.51 0.12
CA GLU A 42 -1.86 -6.14 1.15
C GLU A 42 -0.93 -6.92 2.08
N ASN A 43 -1.23 -6.92 3.39
CA ASN A 43 -0.48 -7.70 4.37
C ASN A 43 -1.30 -7.91 5.65
N THR A 44 -0.93 -8.90 6.45
CA THR A 44 -1.53 -9.17 7.76
C THR A 44 -0.49 -9.09 8.85
N TYR A 45 -0.78 -8.35 9.92
CA TYR A 45 0.08 -8.23 11.08
C TYR A 45 -0.63 -8.80 12.31
N PHE A 46 0.06 -9.70 13.01
CA PHE A 46 -0.46 -10.20 14.29
C PHE A 46 -0.57 -9.07 15.32
N GLU A 47 0.45 -8.20 15.40
CA GLU A 47 0.50 -7.08 16.34
C GLU A 47 1.23 -5.86 15.73
N ILE A 48 0.73 -4.66 16.06
CA ILE A 48 1.44 -3.39 15.92
C ILE A 48 1.38 -2.65 17.26
N LYS A 49 2.52 -2.49 17.92
CA LYS A 49 2.64 -1.88 19.26
C LYS A 49 2.33 -0.38 19.26
N PRO A 50 2.02 0.23 20.42
CA PRO A 50 1.86 1.68 20.52
C PRO A 50 3.04 2.45 19.94
N GLY A 51 2.76 3.37 19.01
CA GLY A 51 3.77 4.19 18.33
C GLY A 51 4.55 3.48 17.22
N GLU A 52 4.40 2.15 17.07
CA GLU A 52 5.07 1.37 16.06
C GLU A 52 4.47 1.63 14.66
N MET A 53 5.34 1.51 13.65
CA MET A 53 4.97 1.68 12.24
C MET A 53 5.28 0.42 11.43
N ARG A 54 4.51 0.22 10.36
CA ARG A 54 4.73 -0.76 9.31
C ARG A 54 4.76 -0.04 7.98
N GLU A 55 5.62 -0.50 7.09
CA GLU A 55 5.75 0.01 5.73
C GLU A 55 5.66 -1.13 4.73
N LEU A 56 4.91 -0.91 3.66
CA LEU A 56 4.98 -1.69 2.43
C LEU A 56 5.45 -0.80 1.30
N THR A 57 6.21 -1.38 0.37
CA THR A 57 6.59 -0.72 -0.86
C THR A 57 5.94 -1.44 -2.03
N ALA A 58 5.54 -0.66 -3.04
CA ALA A 58 4.95 -1.18 -4.25
C ALA A 58 5.50 -0.41 -5.46
N LEU A 59 5.92 -1.12 -6.49
CA LEU A 59 6.18 -0.56 -7.80
C LEU A 59 4.94 -0.80 -8.66
N ILE A 60 4.30 0.28 -9.08
CA ILE A 60 3.09 0.24 -9.91
C ILE A 60 3.39 0.76 -11.31
N LYS A 61 2.71 0.20 -12.30
CA LYS A 61 2.85 0.59 -13.70
C LYS A 61 1.50 0.95 -14.30
N ALA A 62 1.49 1.99 -15.12
CA ALA A 62 0.31 2.39 -15.87
C ALA A 62 0.13 1.55 -17.14
N LYS A 63 -0.98 0.81 -17.23
CA LYS A 63 -1.35 0.06 -18.44
C LYS A 63 -1.92 0.99 -19.51
N GLU A 64 -2.57 2.06 -19.07
CA GLU A 64 -3.16 3.10 -19.90
C GLU A 64 -2.80 4.48 -19.35
N ALA A 65 -2.88 5.52 -20.17
CA ALA A 65 -2.67 6.88 -19.70
C ALA A 65 -3.91 7.39 -18.97
N GLY A 66 -3.73 8.05 -17.83
CA GLY A 66 -4.87 8.57 -17.05
C GLY A 66 -4.49 9.12 -15.68
N ASN A 67 -5.52 9.60 -14.98
CA ASN A 67 -5.44 9.98 -13.57
C ASN A 67 -5.98 8.82 -12.73
N TYR A 68 -5.15 8.34 -11.80
CA TYR A 68 -5.48 7.21 -10.93
C TYR A 68 -5.38 7.65 -9.47
N THR A 69 -6.29 7.15 -8.65
CA THR A 69 -6.31 7.38 -7.20
C THR A 69 -6.34 6.04 -6.50
N PHE A 70 -5.54 5.92 -5.45
CA PHE A 70 -5.55 4.79 -4.52
C PHE A 70 -6.40 5.18 -3.32
N ASN A 71 -7.27 4.26 -2.90
CA ASN A 71 -8.12 4.42 -1.71
C ASN A 71 -7.70 3.44 -0.63
#